data_AF-A0A2D4ME89-F1
#
_entry.id   AF-A0A2D4ME89-F1
#
_cell.length_a   1.000
_cell.length_b   1.000
_cell.length_c   1.000
_cell.angle_alpha   90.00
_cell.angle_beta   90.00
_cell.angle_gamma   90.00
#
_symmetry.space_group_name_H-M   'P 1'
#
loop_
_entity.id
_entity.type
_entity.pdbx_description
1 polymer ?
#
loop_
_entity_poly.entity_id
_entity_poly.type
_entity_poly.pdbx_seq_one_letter_code
_entity_poly.pdbx_strand_id
1 'polypeptide(L)'
;MNEMDRELSSTAIGKSFTNQKKGERSVKVFPHEDPNPDLEGNQNKEDPATTPVDIDLNLVTNLLESYNAQDGLAGPVSNILQSMGVYLPDNTDKSLTSNSWMQ
;
A
#
# COMPACT_ATOMS: atom_id res chain seq x y z
N MET A 1 -5.20 -10.03 -16.78
CA MET A 1 -4.79 -8.82 -16.03
C MET A 1 -3.76 -8.02 -16.81
N ASN A 2 -2.74 -8.64 -17.39
CA ASN A 2 -1.63 -7.97 -18.09
C ASN A 2 -2.02 -6.98 -19.21
N GLU A 3 -3.14 -7.21 -19.91
CA GLU A 3 -3.67 -6.28 -20.92
C GLU A 3 -4.08 -4.94 -20.29
N MET A 4 -4.84 -5.02 -19.19
CA MET A 4 -5.32 -3.86 -18.43
C MET A 4 -4.14 -3.10 -17.83
N ASP A 5 -3.17 -3.79 -17.24
CA ASP A 5 -2.00 -3.15 -16.65
C ASP A 5 -1.18 -2.38 -17.69
N ARG A 6 -1.06 -2.95 -18.90
CA ARG A 6 -0.40 -2.28 -20.02
C ARG A 6 -1.15 -1.03 -20.47
N GLU A 7 -2.48 -1.09 -20.59
CA GLU A 7 -3.31 0.08 -20.92
C GLU A 7 -3.21 1.19 -19.86
N LEU A 8 -3.18 0.80 -18.57
CA LEU A 8 -3.12 1.75 -17.46
C LEU A 8 -1.72 2.32 -17.22
N SER A 9 -0.64 1.65 -17.64
CA SER A 9 0.76 2.04 -17.37
C SER A 9 1.11 3.49 -17.75
N SER A 10 0.45 4.02 -18.78
CA SER A 10 0.67 5.39 -19.25
C SER A 10 -0.12 6.45 -18.47
N THR A 11 -1.17 6.03 -17.76
CA THR A 11 -2.12 6.89 -17.03
C THR A 11 -1.60 7.31 -15.66
N ALA A 12 -2.23 8.32 -15.05
CA ALA A 12 -1.94 8.67 -13.66
C ALA A 12 -2.24 7.51 -12.71
N ILE A 13 -3.33 6.77 -12.97
CA ILE A 13 -3.79 5.65 -12.14
C ILE A 13 -2.75 4.53 -12.14
N GLY A 14 -2.21 4.16 -13.30
CA GLY A 14 -1.16 3.13 -13.38
C GLY A 14 0.16 3.52 -12.70
N LYS A 15 0.41 4.83 -12.51
CA LYS A 15 1.61 5.35 -11.84
C LYS A 15 1.43 5.55 -10.33
N SER A 16 0.19 5.53 -9.83
CA SER A 16 -0.10 5.69 -8.40
C SER A 16 0.24 4.45 -7.57
N PHE A 17 0.32 3.28 -8.20
CA PHE A 17 0.64 2.03 -7.51
C PHE A 17 2.13 1.83 -7.36
N THR A 18 2.52 1.30 -6.20
CA THR A 18 3.89 0.85 -5.96
C THR A 18 4.06 -0.57 -6.48
N ASN A 19 5.08 -0.83 -7.29
CA ASN A 19 5.32 -2.14 -7.89
C ASN A 19 6.48 -2.88 -7.21
N GLN A 20 6.46 -4.21 -7.30
CA GLN A 20 7.50 -5.06 -6.72
C GLN A 20 8.85 -4.80 -7.38
N LYS A 21 9.89 -4.61 -6.56
CA LYS A 21 11.27 -4.47 -7.03
C LYS A 21 11.78 -5.83 -7.52
N LYS A 22 12.19 -5.87 -8.79
CA LYS A 22 12.85 -7.02 -9.41
C LYS A 22 14.23 -7.25 -8.78
N GLY A 23 14.27 -7.93 -7.64
CA GLY A 23 15.53 -8.29 -6.96
C GLY A 23 15.43 -8.65 -5.47
N GLU A 24 14.38 -8.22 -4.77
CA GLU A 24 14.24 -8.46 -3.34
C GLU A 24 13.03 -9.36 -3.12
N ARG A 25 13.29 -10.67 -3.04
CA ARG A 25 12.29 -11.64 -2.57
C ARG A 25 12.01 -11.33 -1.11
N SER A 26 11.00 -10.49 -0.86
CA SER A 26 10.45 -10.26 0.47
C SER A 26 10.21 -11.61 1.15
N VAL A 27 10.74 -11.73 2.36
CA VAL A 27 10.59 -12.90 3.23
C VAL A 27 9.10 -13.19 3.34
N LYS A 28 8.70 -14.36 2.86
CA LYS A 28 7.33 -14.87 2.93
C LYS A 28 6.96 -15.07 4.41
N VAL A 29 6.38 -14.07 5.04
CA VAL A 29 5.53 -14.26 6.23
C VAL A 29 4.12 -14.09 5.71
N PHE A 30 3.27 -15.10 5.92
CA PHE A 30 1.94 -15.30 5.33
C PHE A 30 1.94 -15.98 3.95
N PRO A 31 1.68 -17.31 3.89
CA PRO A 31 1.26 -17.95 2.65
C PRO A 31 -0.18 -17.50 2.36
N HIS A 32 -0.37 -16.66 1.35
CA HIS A 32 -1.65 -16.62 0.65
C HIS A 32 -1.64 -17.83 -0.28
N GLU A 33 -2.45 -18.85 0.02
CA GLU A 33 -2.54 -20.06 -0.78
C GLU A 33 -3.28 -19.77 -2.09
N ASP A 34 -2.51 -19.50 -3.15
CA ASP A 34 -2.98 -19.67 -4.52
C ASP A 34 -2.52 -21.07 -4.98
N PRO A 35 -3.43 -22.02 -5.29
CA PRO A 35 -3.06 -23.37 -5.68
C PRO A 35 -2.73 -23.41 -7.18
N ASN A 36 -1.65 -22.75 -7.60
CA ASN A 36 -1.11 -22.91 -8.95
C ASN A 36 0.42 -22.93 -8.92
N PRO A 37 1.05 -24.11 -8.85
CA PRO A 37 2.48 -24.26 -9.05
C PRO A 37 2.73 -24.43 -10.55
N ASP A 38 2.53 -23.38 -11.34
CA ASP A 38 3.05 -23.31 -12.71
C ASP A 38 3.88 -22.05 -12.88
N LEU A 39 5.05 -22.07 -12.24
CA LEU A 39 6.14 -21.15 -12.56
C LEU A 39 7.31 -22.00 -13.07
N GLU A 40 7.05 -22.75 -14.14
CA GLU A 40 8.13 -23.12 -15.05
C GLU A 40 8.61 -21.86 -15.78
N GLY A 41 9.94 -21.76 -15.84
CA GLY A 41 10.68 -20.59 -16.26
C GLY A 41 10.13 -19.97 -17.54
N ASN A 42 9.76 -18.70 -17.44
CA ASN A 42 9.68 -17.88 -18.60
C ASN A 42 10.39 -16.56 -18.34
N GLN A 43 11.67 -16.53 -18.69
CA GLN A 43 12.39 -15.30 -19.04
C GLN A 43 11.79 -14.73 -20.34
N ASN A 44 10.49 -14.46 -20.33
CA ASN A 44 9.88 -13.67 -21.38
C ASN A 44 10.25 -12.22 -21.06
N LYS A 45 10.72 -11.54 -22.10
CA LYS A 45 11.16 -10.15 -22.13
C LYS A 45 10.08 -9.29 -21.47
N GLU A 46 10.24 -9.05 -20.18
CA GLU A 46 9.32 -8.27 -19.39
C GLU A 46 9.46 -6.83 -19.87
N ASP A 47 8.47 -6.34 -20.61
CA ASP A 47 8.33 -4.91 -20.81
C ASP A 47 8.40 -4.27 -19.42
N PRO A 48 9.27 -3.28 -19.19
CA PRO A 48 9.41 -2.64 -17.89
C PRO A 48 8.09 -1.97 -17.43
N ALA A 49 7.08 -1.93 -18.29
CA ALA A 49 5.74 -1.41 -18.05
C ALA A 49 4.80 -2.37 -17.28
N THR A 50 5.15 -3.64 -17.02
CA THR A 50 4.20 -4.63 -16.44
C THR A 50 4.68 -5.31 -15.16
N THR A 51 5.55 -4.67 -14.38
CA THR A 51 5.95 -5.21 -13.07
C THR A 51 4.72 -5.35 -12.15
N PRO A 52 4.52 -6.49 -11.47
CA PRO A 52 3.38 -6.69 -10.58
C PRO A 52 3.31 -5.65 -9.44
N VAL A 53 2.10 -5.29 -9.05
CA VAL A 53 1.83 -4.37 -7.95
C VAL A 53 2.19 -5.00 -6.60
N ASP A 54 2.82 -4.23 -5.72
CA ASP A 54 3.11 -4.65 -4.34
C ASP A 54 1.88 -4.43 -3.45
N ILE A 55 1.08 -5.49 -3.27
CA ILE A 55 -0.20 -5.40 -2.56
C ILE A 55 -0.02 -4.93 -1.12
N ASP A 56 1.01 -5.45 -0.43
CA ASP A 56 1.23 -5.16 0.99
C ASP A 56 1.62 -3.70 1.18
N LEU A 57 2.57 -3.20 0.39
CA LEU A 57 3.02 -1.81 0.49
C LEU A 57 1.91 -0.83 0.11
N ASN A 58 1.13 -1.12 -0.93
CA ASN A 58 0.01 -0.28 -1.31
C ASN A 58 -1.12 -0.31 -0.26
N LEU A 59 -1.38 -1.46 0.35
CA LEU A 59 -2.36 -1.55 1.43
C LEU A 59 -1.94 -0.69 2.62
N VAL A 60 -0.70 -0.82 3.09
CA VAL A 60 -0.18 -0.03 4.22
C VAL A 60 -0.19 1.46 3.88
N THR A 61 0.25 1.83 2.68
CA THR A 61 0.28 3.24 2.24
C THR A 61 -1.12 3.84 2.25
N ASN A 62 -2.09 3.18 1.60
CA ASN A 62 -3.47 3.65 1.54
C ASN A 62 -4.11 3.73 2.92
N LEU A 63 -3.80 2.79 3.81
CA LEU A 63 -4.35 2.74 5.16
C LEU A 63 -3.79 3.88 6.02
N LEU A 64 -2.49 4.15 5.95
CA LEU A 64 -1.85 5.26 6.68
C LEU A 64 -2.28 6.63 6.14
N GLU A 65 -2.38 6.77 4.82
CA GLU A 65 -2.91 7.99 4.20
C GLU A 65 -4.35 8.24 4.64
N SER A 66 -5.20 7.20 4.61
CA SER A 66 -6.59 7.32 5.04
C SER A 66 -6.73 7.57 6.55
N TYR A 67 -5.81 7.06 7.37
CA TYR A 67 -5.76 7.33 8.81
C TYR A 67 -5.40 8.79 9.09
N ASN A 68 -4.38 9.31 8.38
CA ASN A 68 -3.98 10.71 8.46
C ASN A 68 -5.08 11.66 7.95
N ALA A 69 -5.80 11.28 6.89
CA ALA A 69 -6.96 12.03 6.39
C ALA A 69 -8.13 12.08 7.39
N GLN A 70 -8.17 11.16 8.36
CA GLN A 70 -9.12 11.13 9.48
C GLN A 70 -8.56 11.83 10.74
N ASP A 71 -7.49 12.60 10.60
CA ASP A 71 -6.78 13.26 11.71
C ASP A 71 -6.31 12.29 12.79
N GLY A 72 -6.12 11.01 12.44
CA GLY A 72 -5.80 9.96 13.39
C GLY A 72 -6.88 9.63 14.41
N LEU A 73 -8.08 10.21 14.25
CA LEU A 73 -9.18 9.99 15.17
C LEU A 73 -9.80 8.61 14.96
N ALA A 74 -10.63 8.20 15.91
CA ALA A 74 -11.44 7.00 15.77
C ALA A 74 -12.34 7.11 14.53
N GLY A 75 -12.18 6.18 13.60
CA GLY A 75 -12.87 6.16 12.31
C GLY A 75 -12.83 4.78 11.64
N PRO A 76 -13.38 4.66 10.42
CA PRO A 76 -13.45 3.38 9.71
C PRO A 76 -12.08 2.72 9.55
N VAL A 77 -11.05 3.53 9.30
CA VAL A 77 -9.69 3.04 9.06
C VAL A 77 -9.00 2.64 10.35
N SER A 78 -9.17 3.40 11.44
CA SER A 78 -8.64 3.01 12.74
C SER A 78 -9.26 1.70 13.24
N ASN A 79 -10.54 1.46 12.94
CA ASN A 79 -11.21 0.20 13.31
C ASN A 79 -10.63 -1.00 12.55
N ILE A 80 -10.35 -0.84 11.25
CA ILE A 80 -9.69 -1.88 10.45
C ILE A 80 -8.30 -2.18 11.01
N LEU A 81 -7.50 -1.14 11.29
CA LEU A 81 -6.17 -1.28 11.89
C LEU A 81 -6.20 -2.03 13.24
N GLN A 82 -7.11 -1.63 14.14
CA GLN A 82 -7.29 -2.28 15.44
C GLN A 82 -7.72 -3.75 15.28
N SER A 83 -8.58 -4.04 14.32
CA SER A 83 -9.02 -5.41 14.01
C SER A 83 -7.87 -6.28 13.49
N MET A 84 -6.88 -5.67 12.82
CA MET A 84 -5.62 -6.30 12.43
C MET A 84 -4.59 -6.36 13.57
N GLY A 85 -4.95 -5.91 14.78
CA GLY A 85 -4.04 -5.87 15.94
C GLY A 85 -3.00 -4.75 15.88
N VAL A 86 -3.16 -3.80 14.96
CA VAL A 86 -2.26 -2.65 14.80
C VAL A 86 -2.87 -1.43 15.49
N TYR A 87 -2.19 -0.93 16.52
CA TYR A 87 -2.60 0.25 17.27
C TYR A 87 -1.62 1.39 16.98
N LEU A 88 -2.12 2.44 16.35
CA LEU A 88 -1.34 3.66 16.13
C LEU A 88 -1.55 4.66 17.27
N PRO A 89 -0.54 5.46 17.61
CA PRO A 89 -0.69 6.56 18.56
C PRO A 89 -1.59 7.66 17.99
N ASP A 90 -2.23 8.42 18.88
CA ASP A 90 -3.03 9.57 18.49
C ASP A 90 -2.18 10.57 17.69
N ASN A 91 -2.69 11.02 16.54
CA ASN A 91 -2.02 12.02 15.70
C ASN A 91 -2.09 13.39 16.36
N THR A 92 -1.14 13.67 17.26
CA THR A 92 -1.10 14.89 18.08
C THR A 92 -0.43 16.08 17.40
N ASP A 93 0.00 15.93 16.13
CA ASP A 93 0.75 16.94 15.37
C ASP A 93 0.01 18.29 15.27
N LYS A 94 -1.33 18.27 15.21
CA LYS A 94 -2.17 19.49 15.16
C LYS A 94 -2.40 20.19 16.50
N SER A 95 -2.02 19.59 17.63
CA SER A 95 -2.32 20.14 18.97
C SER A 95 -1.40 21.28 19.41
N LEU A 96 -0.25 21.48 18.74
CA LEU A 96 0.78 22.42 19.18
C LEU A 96 0.58 23.87 18.70
N THR A 97 -0.41 24.16 17.86
CA THR A 97 -0.55 25.49 17.24
C THR A 97 -1.65 26.39 17.83
N SER A 98 -2.49 25.91 18.76
CA SER A 98 -3.70 26.67 19.16
C SER A 98 -3.56 27.64 20.33
N ASN A 99 -2.45 27.71 21.06
CA ASN A 99 -2.42 28.44 22.35
C ASN A 99 -1.39 29.58 22.45
N SER A 100 -0.90 30.16 21.35
CA SER A 100 0.17 31.19 21.42
C SER A 100 -0.28 32.66 21.25
N TRP A 101 -1.57 32.95 21.03
CA TRP A 101 -2.03 34.32 20.64
C TRP A 101 -2.98 35.01 21.64
N MET A 102 -3.11 34.50 22.86
CA MET A 102 -3.80 35.22 23.94
C MET A 102 -2.79 35.63 25.02
N GLN A 103 -2.03 36.69 24.74
CA GLN A 103 -1.38 37.57 25.73
C GLN A 103 -1.45 39.00 25.22
#